data_AF-A0A7S2GH21-F1
#
_entry.id   AF-A0A7S2GH21-F1
#
_cell.length_a   1.000
_cell.length_b   1.000
_cell.length_c   1.000
_cell.angle_alpha   90.00
_cell.angle_beta   90.00
_cell.angle_gamma   90.00
#
_symmetry.space_group_name_H-M   'P 1'
#
loop_
_entity.id
_entity.type
_entity.pdbx_description
1 polymer ?
#
loop_
_entity_poly.entity_id
_entity_poly.type
_entity_poly.pdbx_seq_one_letter_code
_entity_poly.pdbx_strand_id
1 'polypeptide(L)'
;VMLIIQVYKLHGSDPNKWKKCMSSWNILQWAIVICGWCCLGLHFITYVLTSTLVPTYTSVFEAQKNDVPAECNNLGSQIHEEAQNFSYFNGTTRFFFAMYHQLLILRFFTAFHAQPRLGVVTKTLEVSLIDILHFLVVLLPTFLSYAVSGCFIFGKRVQEFSDLYLSIGTCFKIFMESEYDWPLLSEEYWWTPFIWVFSFMILLVMIMLNMVLAIVLDVYTEIRKKSGQSEPVWVTAYHMCQ
;
A
#
# COMPACT_ATOMS: atom_id res chain seq x y z
N VAL A 1 -25.84 -11.86 -32.93
CA VAL A 1 -25.92 -10.38 -33.07
C VAL A 1 -27.33 -9.84 -32.81
N MET A 2 -28.40 -10.38 -33.41
CA MET A 2 -29.78 -9.93 -33.14
C MET A 2 -30.24 -10.08 -31.67
N LEU A 3 -29.85 -11.16 -30.98
CA LEU A 3 -30.19 -11.34 -29.54
C LEU A 3 -29.53 -10.30 -28.62
N ILE A 4 -28.34 -9.80 -28.98
CA ILE A 4 -27.61 -8.78 -28.20
C ILE A 4 -28.29 -7.41 -28.35
N ILE A 5 -28.77 -7.09 -29.55
CA ILE A 5 -29.48 -5.82 -29.82
C ILE A 5 -30.86 -5.80 -29.13
N GLN A 6 -31.50 -6.96 -28.99
CA GLN A 6 -32.82 -7.07 -28.35
C GLN A 6 -32.75 -6.97 -26.82
N VAL A 7 -31.68 -7.47 -26.20
CA VAL A 7 -31.38 -7.27 -24.77
C VAL A 7 -31.02 -5.81 -24.47
N TYR A 8 -30.30 -5.14 -25.38
CA TYR A 8 -29.94 -3.72 -25.22
C TYR A 8 -31.15 -2.77 -25.35
N LYS A 9 -32.16 -3.12 -26.16
CA LYS A 9 -33.40 -2.34 -26.31
C LYS A 9 -34.39 -2.49 -25.15
N LEU A 10 -34.40 -3.65 -24.47
CA LEU A 10 -35.30 -3.91 -23.33
C LEU A 10 -34.81 -3.28 -22.02
N HIS A 11 -33.53 -2.95 -21.92
CA HIS A 11 -32.95 -2.27 -20.78
C HIS A 11 -32.68 -0.81 -21.14
N GLY A 12 -33.73 0.01 -21.03
CA GLY A 12 -33.63 1.47 -21.11
C GLY A 12 -32.38 1.97 -20.39
N SER A 13 -31.59 2.73 -21.15
CA SER A 13 -30.39 3.43 -20.68
C SER A 13 -30.83 4.52 -19.72
N ASP A 14 -31.07 4.13 -18.46
CA ASP A 14 -31.18 5.09 -17.37
C ASP A 14 -29.82 5.77 -17.22
N PRO A 15 -29.68 7.09 -17.46
CA PRO A 15 -28.42 7.80 -17.29
C PRO A 15 -27.89 7.74 -15.84
N ASN A 16 -28.74 7.39 -14.87
CA ASN A 16 -28.38 7.14 -13.48
C ASN A 16 -27.71 5.77 -13.22
N LYS A 17 -27.82 4.79 -14.14
CA LYS A 17 -27.13 3.48 -14.01
C LYS A 17 -25.62 3.63 -14.12
N TRP A 18 -25.12 4.52 -14.97
CA TRP A 18 -23.69 4.78 -15.11
C TRP A 18 -23.09 5.42 -13.85
N LYS A 19 -23.80 6.37 -13.22
CA LYS A 19 -23.40 6.94 -11.92
C LYS A 19 -23.43 5.92 -10.78
N LYS A 20 -24.39 4.99 -10.78
CA LYS A 20 -24.46 3.89 -9.81
C LYS A 20 -23.41 2.80 -10.07
N CYS A 21 -23.03 2.59 -11.34
CA CYS A 21 -21.97 1.67 -11.74
C CYS A 21 -20.58 2.20 -11.34
N MET A 22 -20.35 3.52 -11.42
CA MET A 22 -19.13 4.18 -10.89
C MET A 22 -19.23 4.56 -9.40
N SER A 23 -19.83 3.69 -8.58
CA SER A 23 -19.61 3.78 -7.12
C SER A 23 -18.16 3.44 -6.81
N SER A 24 -17.52 4.13 -5.87
CA SER A 24 -16.13 3.90 -5.45
C SER A 24 -15.83 2.43 -5.17
N TRP A 25 -16.81 1.69 -4.66
CA TRP A 25 -16.72 0.26 -4.39
C TRP A 25 -16.71 -0.62 -5.65
N ASN A 26 -17.44 -0.24 -6.70
CA ASN A 26 -17.45 -0.99 -7.96
C ASN A 26 -16.14 -0.80 -8.72
N ILE A 27 -15.54 0.40 -8.65
CA ILE A 27 -14.22 0.68 -9.23
C ILE A 27 -13.17 -0.23 -8.60
N LEU A 28 -13.22 -0.41 -7.27
CA LEU A 28 -12.35 -1.37 -6.56
C LEU A 28 -12.54 -2.81 -7.06
N GLN A 29 -13.78 -3.26 -7.28
CA GLN A 29 -14.03 -4.61 -7.81
C GLN A 29 -13.46 -4.80 -9.23
N TRP A 30 -13.66 -3.82 -10.12
CA TRP A 30 -13.08 -3.86 -11.47
C TRP A 30 -11.55 -3.87 -11.43
N ALA A 31 -10.94 -3.06 -10.55
CA ALA A 31 -9.49 -3.06 -10.35
C ALA A 31 -8.98 -4.43 -9.87
N ILE A 32 -9.65 -5.08 -8.92
CA ILE A 32 -9.29 -6.43 -8.46
C ILE A 32 -9.34 -7.44 -9.61
N VAL A 33 -10.39 -7.41 -10.43
CA VAL A 33 -10.52 -8.33 -11.57
C VAL A 33 -9.41 -8.11 -12.59
N ILE A 34 -9.13 -6.85 -12.96
CA ILE A 34 -8.07 -6.51 -13.91
C ILE A 34 -6.70 -6.92 -13.37
N CYS A 35 -6.38 -6.55 -12.13
CA CYS A 35 -5.13 -6.93 -11.48
C CYS A 35 -4.98 -8.46 -11.37
N GLY A 36 -6.08 -9.18 -11.12
CA GLY A 36 -6.10 -10.64 -11.09
C GLY A 36 -5.71 -11.25 -12.43
N TRP A 37 -6.29 -10.77 -13.54
CA TRP A 37 -5.91 -11.22 -14.88
C TRP A 37 -4.46 -10.87 -15.24
N CYS A 38 -3.97 -9.69 -14.84
CA CYS A 38 -2.56 -9.33 -15.01
C CYS A 38 -1.63 -10.27 -14.23
N CYS A 39 -1.95 -10.58 -12.98
CA CYS A 39 -1.18 -11.50 -12.14
C CYS A 39 -1.16 -12.92 -12.72
N LEU A 40 -2.30 -13.41 -13.24
CA LEU A 40 -2.36 -14.70 -13.93
C LEU A 40 -1.53 -14.71 -15.22
N GLY A 41 -1.57 -13.62 -15.99
CA GLY A 41 -0.75 -13.46 -17.20
C GLY A 41 0.76 -13.49 -16.89
N LEU A 42 1.20 -12.73 -15.88
CA LEU A 42 2.59 -12.75 -15.41
C LEU A 42 3.00 -14.15 -14.94
N HIS A 43 2.13 -14.83 -14.20
CA HIS A 43 2.39 -16.21 -13.78
C HIS A 43 2.53 -17.16 -14.96
N PHE A 44 1.66 -17.06 -15.95
CA PHE A 44 1.72 -17.87 -17.15
C PHE A 44 3.04 -17.64 -17.92
N ILE A 45 3.49 -16.39 -18.02
CA ILE A 45 4.80 -16.06 -18.63
C ILE A 45 5.94 -16.69 -17.81
N THR A 46 5.94 -16.56 -16.48
CA THR A 46 6.95 -17.22 -15.64
C THR A 46 6.93 -18.74 -15.80
N TYR A 47 5.76 -19.34 -15.96
CA TYR A 47 5.58 -20.78 -16.14
C TYR A 47 6.16 -21.25 -17.47
N VAL A 48 5.86 -20.54 -18.58
CA VAL A 48 6.43 -20.84 -19.91
C VAL A 48 7.94 -20.63 -19.94
N LEU A 49 8.45 -19.60 -19.27
CA LEU A 49 9.89 -19.37 -19.16
C LEU A 49 10.57 -20.45 -18.30
N THR A 50 9.93 -20.90 -17.22
CA THR A 50 10.44 -22.01 -16.40
C THR A 50 10.48 -23.32 -17.19
N SER A 51 9.44 -23.62 -17.97
CA SER A 51 9.38 -24.87 -18.73
C SER A 51 10.41 -24.95 -19.87
N THR A 52 10.89 -23.81 -20.36
CA THR A 52 11.96 -23.73 -21.37
C THR A 52 13.36 -23.70 -20.74
N LEU A 53 13.53 -23.07 -19.59
CA LEU A 53 14.82 -22.98 -18.88
C LEU A 53 15.25 -24.29 -18.21
N VAL A 54 14.32 -25.00 -17.56
CA VAL A 54 14.61 -26.25 -16.84
C VAL A 54 15.29 -27.31 -17.71
N PRO A 55 14.81 -27.66 -18.93
CA PRO A 55 15.47 -28.68 -19.76
C PRO A 55 16.84 -28.22 -20.29
N THR A 56 17.01 -26.93 -20.59
CA THR A 56 18.30 -26.34 -20.98
C THR A 56 19.31 -26.45 -19.83
N TYR A 57 18.88 -26.14 -18.61
CA TYR A 57 19.71 -26.26 -17.41
C TYR A 57 20.12 -27.72 -17.14
N THR A 58 19.17 -28.66 -17.21
CA THR A 58 19.43 -30.09 -16.99
C THR A 58 20.40 -30.67 -18.03
N SER A 59 20.24 -30.32 -19.31
CA SER A 59 21.13 -30.84 -20.37
C SER A 59 22.56 -30.32 -20.24
N VAL A 60 22.75 -29.08 -19.75
CA VAL A 60 24.09 -28.53 -19.47
C VAL A 60 24.71 -29.19 -18.24
N PHE A 61 23.91 -29.44 -17.21
CA PHE A 61 24.36 -30.15 -16.02
C PHE A 61 24.82 -31.58 -16.35
N GLU A 62 24.12 -32.28 -17.24
CA GLU A 62 24.50 -33.62 -17.70
C GLU A 62 25.72 -33.62 -18.64
N ALA A 63 25.90 -32.57 -19.44
CA ALA A 63 27.06 -32.42 -20.33
C ALA A 63 28.35 -32.04 -19.59
N GLN A 64 28.25 -31.41 -18.43
CA GLN A 64 29.39 -30.92 -17.66
C GLN A 64 29.97 -32.01 -16.76
N LYS A 65 30.80 -32.89 -17.35
CA LYS A 65 31.41 -34.04 -16.66
C LYS A 65 32.74 -33.73 -15.92
N ASN A 66 33.37 -32.58 -16.16
CA ASN A 66 34.62 -32.16 -15.53
C ASN A 66 34.62 -30.64 -15.22
N ASP A 67 35.19 -30.25 -14.08
CA ASP A 67 35.36 -28.84 -13.66
C ASP A 67 36.33 -28.10 -14.58
N VAL A 68 35.78 -27.49 -15.65
CA VAL A 68 36.52 -26.54 -16.48
C VAL A 68 36.40 -25.12 -15.91
N PRO A 69 37.49 -24.32 -15.95
CA PRO A 69 37.46 -22.92 -15.52
C PRO A 69 36.35 -22.12 -16.21
N ALA A 70 35.70 -21.22 -15.46
CA ALA A 70 34.55 -20.43 -15.93
C ALA A 70 34.82 -19.62 -17.21
N GLU A 71 36.08 -19.25 -17.48
CA GLU A 71 36.51 -18.50 -18.66
C GLU A 71 36.45 -19.30 -19.97
N CYS A 72 36.48 -20.64 -19.91
CA CYS A 72 36.47 -21.51 -21.09
C CYS A 72 35.06 -22.03 -21.45
N ASN A 73 34.05 -21.71 -20.63
CA ASN A 73 32.70 -22.25 -20.77
C ASN A 73 31.71 -21.17 -21.25
N ASN A 74 31.69 -20.91 -22.57
CA ASN A 74 30.74 -19.97 -23.18
C ASN A 74 29.28 -20.33 -22.88
N LEU A 75 28.97 -21.61 -22.73
CA LEU A 75 27.62 -22.11 -22.40
C LEU A 75 27.20 -21.74 -20.97
N GLY A 76 28.13 -21.78 -20.01
CA GLY A 76 27.89 -21.38 -18.63
C GLY A 76 27.57 -19.88 -18.48
N SER A 77 28.23 -19.03 -19.27
CA SER A 77 28.00 -17.57 -19.23
C SER A 77 26.58 -17.18 -19.72
N GLN A 78 26.12 -17.79 -20.82
CA GLN A 78 24.79 -17.53 -21.39
C GLN A 78 23.67 -17.97 -20.43
N ILE A 79 23.84 -19.13 -19.78
CA ILE A 79 22.87 -19.63 -18.80
C ILE A 79 22.85 -18.76 -17.55
N HIS A 80 24.01 -18.25 -17.10
CA HIS A 80 24.05 -17.36 -15.95
C HIS A 80 23.27 -16.08 -16.20
N GLU A 81 23.42 -15.48 -17.39
CA GLU A 81 22.66 -14.28 -17.79
C GLU A 81 21.15 -14.57 -17.89
N GLU A 82 20.76 -15.70 -18.51
CA GLU A 82 19.36 -16.07 -18.64
C GLU A 82 18.71 -16.39 -17.26
N ALA A 83 19.45 -17.05 -16.38
CA ALA A 83 19.04 -17.35 -15.01
C ALA A 83 18.91 -16.07 -14.14
N GLN A 84 19.80 -15.09 -14.31
CA GLN A 84 19.70 -13.79 -13.65
C GLN A 84 18.44 -13.03 -14.09
N ASN A 85 18.17 -12.99 -15.39
CA ASN A 85 16.97 -12.36 -15.95
C ASN A 85 15.69 -13.05 -15.45
N PHE A 86 15.68 -14.39 -15.42
CA PHE A 86 14.58 -15.16 -14.83
C PHE A 86 14.37 -14.87 -13.34
N SER A 87 15.46 -14.82 -12.56
CA SER A 87 15.41 -14.52 -11.12
C SER A 87 14.81 -13.14 -10.86
N TYR A 88 15.24 -12.12 -11.61
CA TYR A 88 14.69 -10.76 -11.51
C TYR A 88 13.20 -10.71 -11.87
N PHE A 89 12.80 -11.38 -12.95
CA PHE A 89 11.40 -11.45 -13.38
C PHE A 89 10.51 -12.20 -12.38
N ASN A 90 11.01 -13.29 -11.80
CA ASN A 90 10.33 -14.04 -10.75
C ASN A 90 10.19 -13.21 -9.45
N GLY A 91 11.23 -12.48 -9.06
CA GLY A 91 11.17 -11.54 -7.93
C GLY A 91 10.10 -10.46 -8.12
N THR A 92 10.05 -9.88 -9.31
CA THR A 92 9.04 -8.89 -9.70
C THR A 92 7.62 -9.49 -9.65
N THR A 93 7.44 -10.72 -10.14
CA THR A 93 6.14 -11.42 -10.10
C THR A 93 5.68 -11.69 -8.67
N ARG A 94 6.58 -12.11 -7.77
CA ARG A 94 6.28 -12.30 -6.34
C ARG A 94 5.81 -11.01 -5.67
N PHE A 95 6.44 -9.88 -6.00
CA PHE A 95 6.01 -8.57 -5.51
C PHE A 95 4.58 -8.24 -5.95
N PHE A 96 4.24 -8.45 -7.22
CA PHE A 96 2.87 -8.23 -7.71
C PHE A 96 1.84 -9.12 -7.03
N PHE A 97 2.15 -10.39 -6.78
CA PHE A 97 1.27 -11.27 -6.01
C PHE A 97 1.06 -10.82 -4.57
N ALA A 98 2.12 -10.38 -3.89
CA ALA A 98 2.01 -9.85 -2.53
C ALA A 98 1.10 -8.61 -2.49
N MET A 99 1.28 -7.67 -3.43
CA MET A 99 0.44 -6.48 -3.54
C MET A 99 -1.01 -6.84 -3.91
N TYR A 100 -1.22 -7.80 -4.81
CA TYR A 100 -2.55 -8.29 -5.17
C TYR A 100 -3.27 -8.93 -3.97
N HIS A 101 -2.55 -9.69 -3.14
CA HIS A 101 -3.11 -10.24 -1.91
C HIS A 101 -3.58 -9.14 -0.95
N GLN A 102 -2.81 -8.05 -0.79
CA GLN A 102 -3.25 -6.89 0.00
C GLN A 102 -4.53 -6.25 -0.58
N LEU A 103 -4.63 -6.13 -1.90
CA LEU A 103 -5.85 -5.66 -2.58
C LEU A 103 -7.05 -6.60 -2.35
N LEU A 104 -6.83 -7.91 -2.29
CA LEU A 104 -7.88 -8.88 -1.95
C LEU A 104 -8.36 -8.72 -0.49
N ILE A 105 -7.47 -8.37 0.44
CA ILE A 105 -7.88 -8.07 1.83
C ILE A 105 -8.79 -6.84 1.85
N LEU A 106 -8.52 -5.82 1.02
CA LEU A 106 -9.38 -4.65 0.89
C LEU A 106 -10.81 -4.99 0.42
N ARG A 107 -11.01 -6.11 -0.29
CA ARG A 107 -12.34 -6.60 -0.66
C ARG A 107 -13.21 -6.89 0.56
N PHE A 108 -12.64 -7.34 1.68
CA PHE A 108 -13.42 -7.59 2.90
C PHE A 108 -14.08 -6.31 3.44
N PHE A 109 -13.50 -5.13 3.21
CA PHE A 109 -14.13 -3.86 3.59
C PHE A 109 -15.45 -3.61 2.84
N THR A 110 -15.58 -4.13 1.61
CA THR A 110 -16.85 -4.07 0.86
C THR A 110 -17.93 -4.92 1.52
N ALA A 111 -17.56 -6.09 2.08
CA ALA A 111 -18.48 -6.93 2.84
C ALA A 111 -18.85 -6.28 4.19
N PHE A 112 -17.91 -5.59 4.83
CA PHE A 112 -18.17 -4.87 6.09
C PHE A 112 -19.11 -3.69 5.93
N HIS A 113 -19.11 -3.02 4.77
CA HIS A 113 -20.09 -1.97 4.47
C HIS A 113 -21.53 -2.51 4.47
N ALA A 114 -21.76 -3.79 4.15
CA ALA A 114 -23.11 -4.37 4.17
C ALA A 114 -23.69 -4.54 5.57
N GLN A 115 -22.86 -4.53 6.63
CA GLN A 115 -23.32 -4.70 8.01
C GLN A 115 -23.64 -3.33 8.65
N PRO A 116 -24.81 -3.11 9.26
CA PRO A 116 -25.21 -1.83 9.83
C PRO A 116 -24.20 -1.22 10.82
N ARG A 117 -23.58 -2.05 11.67
CA ARG A 117 -22.62 -1.58 12.69
C ARG A 117 -21.22 -1.28 12.14
N LEU A 118 -20.71 -2.08 11.20
CA LEU A 118 -19.40 -1.82 10.56
C LEU A 118 -19.50 -0.78 9.43
N GLY A 119 -20.68 -0.64 8.82
CA GLY A 119 -20.98 0.37 7.81
C GLY A 119 -20.82 1.79 8.33
N VAL A 120 -21.06 2.03 9.63
CA VAL A 120 -20.78 3.33 10.26
C VAL A 120 -19.30 3.66 10.14
N VAL A 121 -18.40 2.73 10.46
CA VAL A 121 -16.95 2.95 10.42
C VAL A 121 -16.47 3.20 8.99
N THR A 122 -16.88 2.36 8.03
CA THR A 122 -16.50 2.55 6.63
C THR A 122 -17.05 3.85 6.06
N LYS A 123 -18.26 4.26 6.46
CA LYS A 123 -18.82 5.55 6.07
C LYS A 123 -18.09 6.72 6.70
N THR A 124 -17.65 6.58 7.96
CA THR A 124 -16.83 7.62 8.62
C THR A 124 -15.50 7.81 7.96
N LEU A 125 -14.84 6.72 7.54
CA LEU A 125 -13.61 6.80 6.76
C LEU A 125 -13.85 7.45 5.38
N GLU A 126 -14.91 7.09 4.68
CA GLU A 126 -15.23 7.67 3.36
C GLU A 126 -15.49 9.19 3.46
N VAL A 127 -16.23 9.62 4.47
CA VAL A 127 -16.58 11.04 4.65
C VAL A 127 -15.40 11.84 5.19
N SER A 128 -14.67 11.33 6.19
CA SER A 128 -13.51 12.02 6.78
C SER A 128 -12.31 12.09 5.84
N LEU A 129 -12.25 11.26 4.78
CA LEU A 129 -11.14 11.25 3.83
C LEU A 129 -10.93 12.62 3.18
N ILE A 130 -12.00 13.38 2.87
CA ILE A 130 -11.85 14.71 2.29
C ILE A 130 -11.17 15.68 3.27
N ASP A 131 -11.56 15.63 4.55
CA ASP A 131 -11.01 16.51 5.60
C ASP A 131 -9.56 16.14 5.91
N ILE A 132 -9.26 14.84 5.96
CA ILE A 132 -7.89 14.33 6.11
C ILE A 132 -7.02 14.76 4.93
N LEU A 133 -7.53 14.72 3.69
CA LEU A 133 -6.78 15.20 2.52
C LEU A 133 -6.46 16.69 2.60
N HIS A 134 -7.42 17.53 3.04
CA HIS A 134 -7.14 18.96 3.26
C HIS A 134 -6.08 19.15 4.35
N PHE A 135 -6.15 18.38 5.44
CA PHE A 135 -5.14 18.40 6.48
C PHE A 135 -3.76 17.94 5.97
N LEU A 136 -3.72 16.93 5.10
CA LEU A 136 -2.50 16.40 4.50
C LEU A 136 -1.74 17.45 3.68
N VAL A 137 -2.46 18.40 3.06
CA VAL A 137 -1.85 19.54 2.33
C VAL A 137 -1.03 20.45 3.25
N VAL A 138 -1.35 20.51 4.54
CA VAL A 138 -0.57 21.25 5.55
C VAL A 138 0.47 20.36 6.22
N LEU A 139 0.12 19.10 6.50
CA LEU A 139 1.02 18.13 7.14
C LEU A 139 2.24 17.81 6.28
N LEU A 140 2.08 17.55 4.98
CA LEU A 140 3.19 17.09 4.15
C LEU A 140 4.29 18.16 3.97
N PRO A 141 3.98 19.43 3.62
CA PRO A 141 5.03 20.45 3.50
C PRO A 141 5.71 20.75 4.83
N THR A 142 4.96 20.76 5.95
CA THR A 142 5.55 20.99 7.28
C THR A 142 6.46 19.82 7.69
N PHE A 143 6.01 18.58 7.49
CA PHE A 143 6.81 17.38 7.72
C PHE A 143 8.08 17.34 6.86
N LEU A 144 7.96 17.62 5.55
CA LEU A 144 9.11 17.65 4.64
C LEU A 144 10.08 18.78 4.98
N SER A 145 9.58 19.95 5.41
CA SER A 145 10.44 21.05 5.88
C SER A 145 11.27 20.62 7.08
N TYR A 146 10.70 19.82 7.99
CA TYR A 146 11.44 19.26 9.12
C TYR A 146 12.47 18.21 8.69
N ALA A 147 12.14 17.34 7.73
CA ALA A 147 13.10 16.38 7.17
C ALA A 147 14.29 17.09 6.51
N VAL A 148 14.04 18.10 5.67
CA VAL A 148 15.11 18.91 5.06
C VAL A 148 15.95 19.62 6.12
N SER A 149 15.32 20.20 7.15
CA SER A 149 16.04 20.80 8.28
C SER A 149 16.89 19.78 9.04
N GLY A 150 16.40 18.55 9.20
CA GLY A 150 17.13 17.44 9.82
C GLY A 150 18.38 17.06 9.03
N CYS A 151 18.27 16.95 7.70
CA CYS A 151 19.42 16.77 6.81
C CYS A 151 20.47 17.88 6.99
N PHE A 152 20.07 19.15 7.11
CA PHE A 152 21.03 20.23 7.28
C PHE A 152 21.74 20.22 8.64
N ILE A 153 21.05 19.86 9.72
CA ILE A 153 21.62 19.85 11.08
C ILE A 153 22.44 18.58 11.36
N PHE A 154 21.96 17.44 10.88
CA PHE A 154 22.48 16.12 11.26
C PHE A 154 23.15 15.36 10.10
N GLY A 155 22.95 15.75 8.85
CA GLY A 155 23.27 14.89 7.70
C GLY A 155 24.75 14.54 7.51
N LYS A 156 25.66 15.37 8.02
CA LYS A 156 27.11 15.06 7.98
C LYS A 156 27.57 14.09 9.08
N ARG A 157 26.74 13.85 10.10
CA ARG A 157 27.13 13.18 11.34
C ARG A 157 26.34 11.89 11.57
N VAL A 158 25.05 11.94 11.27
CA VAL A 158 24.12 10.84 11.46
C VAL A 158 23.74 10.27 10.11
N GLN A 159 24.08 9.00 9.87
CA GLN A 159 23.79 8.31 8.62
C GLN A 159 22.30 8.33 8.27
N GLU A 160 21.44 8.28 9.29
CA GLU A 160 19.98 8.35 9.17
C GLU A 160 19.47 9.67 8.58
N PHE A 161 20.29 10.72 8.58
CA PHE A 161 19.99 12.04 8.01
C PHE A 161 20.88 12.40 6.81
N SER A 162 21.74 11.49 6.33
CA SER A 162 22.70 11.80 5.26
C SER A 162 22.05 12.04 3.90
N ASP A 163 20.98 11.31 3.60
CA ASP A 163 20.18 11.52 2.39
C ASP A 163 18.76 11.99 2.76
N LEU A 164 18.14 12.77 1.87
CA LEU A 164 16.76 13.23 2.06
C LEU A 164 15.78 12.06 2.21
N TYR A 165 15.96 10.98 1.45
CA TYR A 165 15.11 9.79 1.54
C TYR A 165 15.25 9.09 2.89
N LEU A 166 16.49 8.96 3.39
CA LEU A 166 16.76 8.41 4.72
C LEU A 166 16.19 9.31 5.80
N SER A 167 16.40 10.63 5.70
CA SER A 167 15.85 11.59 6.67
C SER A 167 14.33 11.58 6.72
N ILE A 168 13.64 11.42 5.59
CA ILE A 168 12.19 11.27 5.55
C ILE A 168 11.77 10.01 6.32
N GLY A 169 12.45 8.88 6.11
CA GLY A 169 12.22 7.64 6.83
C GLY A 169 12.46 7.78 8.34
N THR A 170 13.54 8.44 8.73
CA THR A 170 13.91 8.70 10.13
C THR A 170 12.93 9.64 10.80
N CYS A 171 12.55 10.75 10.15
CA CYS A 171 11.50 11.64 10.65
C CYS A 171 10.15 10.93 10.76
N PHE A 172 9.81 10.02 9.83
CA PHE A 172 8.59 9.24 9.91
C PHE A 172 8.61 8.25 11.08
N LYS A 173 9.76 7.61 11.32
CA LYS A 173 9.98 6.74 12.49
C LYS A 173 9.80 7.53 13.79
N ILE A 174 10.47 8.67 13.92
CA ILE A 174 10.34 9.55 15.10
C ILE A 174 8.89 10.04 15.27
N PHE A 175 8.19 10.34 14.16
CA PHE A 175 6.79 10.78 14.18
C PHE A 175 5.82 9.70 14.70
N MET A 176 6.04 8.43 14.36
CA MET A 176 5.17 7.31 14.76
C MET A 176 5.54 6.71 16.10
N GLU A 177 6.83 6.47 16.36
CA GLU A 177 7.30 5.83 17.58
C GLU A 177 7.48 6.83 18.73
N SER A 178 7.62 8.13 18.42
CA SER A 178 7.98 9.18 19.40
C SER A 178 9.29 8.91 20.15
N GLU A 179 10.14 8.04 19.60
CA GLU A 179 11.45 7.68 20.15
C GLU A 179 12.57 8.28 19.28
N TYR A 180 13.63 8.75 19.93
CA TYR A 180 14.83 9.29 19.28
C TYR A 180 16.07 9.02 20.12
N ASP A 181 17.20 8.76 19.47
CA ASP A 181 18.49 8.58 20.14
C ASP A 181 19.11 9.94 20.49
N TRP A 182 18.85 10.40 21.72
CA TRP A 182 19.38 11.67 22.21
C TRP A 182 20.92 11.73 22.28
N PRO A 183 21.63 10.70 22.82
CA PRO A 183 23.09 10.65 22.76
C PRO A 183 23.65 10.85 21.35
N LEU A 184 23.07 10.20 20.34
CA LEU A 184 23.51 10.32 18.95
C LEU A 184 23.28 11.73 18.38
N LEU A 185 22.14 12.34 18.70
CA LEU A 185 21.80 13.67 18.18
C LEU A 185 22.59 14.79 18.84
N SER A 186 22.91 14.66 20.14
CA SER A 186 23.52 15.70 20.98
C SER A 186 25.05 15.67 21.06
N GLU A 187 25.71 14.78 20.31
CA GLU A 187 27.15 14.53 20.38
C GLU A 187 28.02 15.80 20.19
N GLU A 188 27.65 16.71 19.29
CA GLU A 188 28.44 17.92 18.99
C GLU A 188 27.92 19.17 19.73
N TYR A 189 26.63 19.48 19.54
CA TYR A 189 25.98 20.62 20.16
C TYR A 189 24.72 20.14 20.87
N TRP A 190 24.54 20.58 22.11
CA TRP A 190 23.33 20.25 22.87
C TRP A 190 22.11 21.09 22.43
N TRP A 191 22.32 22.36 22.07
CA TRP A 191 21.22 23.32 21.87
C TRP A 191 20.50 23.16 20.52
N THR A 192 21.22 22.94 19.42
CA THR A 192 20.62 22.82 18.08
C THR A 192 19.67 21.61 17.96
N PRO A 193 20.07 20.39 18.39
CA PRO A 193 19.19 19.23 18.40
C PRO A 193 18.05 19.40 19.40
N PHE A 194 18.29 20.07 20.53
CA PHE A 194 17.24 20.34 21.51
C PHE A 194 16.08 21.13 20.90
N ILE A 195 16.35 22.29 20.27
CA ILE A 195 15.30 23.09 19.61
C ILE A 195 14.60 22.27 18.53
N TRP A 196 15.37 21.59 17.69
CA TRP A 196 14.82 20.89 16.54
C TRP A 196 13.90 19.75 16.99
N VAL A 197 14.36 18.87 17.88
CA VAL A 197 13.55 17.75 18.40
C VAL A 197 12.35 18.27 19.19
N PHE A 198 12.54 19.26 20.07
CA PHE A 198 11.44 19.81 20.87
C PHE A 198 10.35 20.45 20.01
N SER A 199 10.74 21.25 19.01
CA SER A 199 9.78 21.85 18.07
C SER A 199 9.11 20.80 17.18
N PHE A 200 9.85 19.78 16.73
CA PHE A 200 9.31 18.63 15.99
C PHE A 200 8.25 17.89 16.80
N MET A 201 8.53 17.59 18.08
CA MET A 201 7.62 16.88 18.97
C MET A 201 6.34 17.69 19.25
N ILE A 202 6.46 18.99 19.51
CA ILE A 202 5.27 19.83 19.75
C ILE A 202 4.44 19.98 18.48
N LEU A 203 5.07 20.39 17.37
CA LEU A 203 4.32 20.75 16.17
C LEU A 203 3.80 19.51 15.44
N LEU A 204 4.65 18.52 15.15
CA LEU A 204 4.22 17.36 14.38
C LEU A 204 3.54 16.32 15.25
N VAL A 205 4.16 15.87 16.33
CA VAL A 205 3.59 14.78 17.15
C VAL A 205 2.40 15.27 17.98
N MET A 206 2.55 16.33 18.78
CA MET A 206 1.48 16.74 19.69
C MET A 206 0.34 17.49 18.99
N ILE A 207 0.64 18.41 18.07
CA ILE A 207 -0.41 19.21 17.41
C ILE A 207 -0.95 18.46 16.19
N MET A 208 -0.11 18.15 15.21
CA MET A 208 -0.59 17.63 13.93
C MET A 208 -1.19 16.21 14.06
N LEU A 209 -0.59 15.29 14.81
CA LEU A 209 -1.16 13.94 14.99
C LEU A 209 -2.53 13.99 15.71
N ASN A 210 -2.64 14.82 16.74
CA ASN A 210 -3.90 14.97 17.48
C ASN A 210 -4.98 15.68 16.67
N MET A 211 -4.61 16.53 15.70
CA MET A 211 -5.57 17.09 14.74
C MET A 211 -6.21 16.02 13.86
N VAL A 212 -5.44 15.03 13.39
CA VAL A 212 -6.00 13.90 12.62
C VAL A 212 -7.03 13.13 13.44
N LEU A 213 -6.71 12.83 14.71
CA LEU A 213 -7.64 12.17 15.61
C LEU A 213 -8.92 13.00 15.82
N ALA A 214 -8.77 14.31 16.02
CA ALA A 214 -9.90 15.22 16.22
C ALA A 214 -10.84 15.23 15.00
N ILE A 215 -10.29 15.30 13.78
CA ILE A 215 -11.07 15.26 12.53
C ILE A 215 -11.87 13.95 12.43
N VAL A 216 -11.21 12.81 12.67
CA VAL A 216 -11.87 11.49 12.59
C VAL A 216 -12.97 11.36 13.64
N LEU A 217 -12.74 11.84 14.86
CA LEU A 217 -13.72 11.77 15.94
C LEU A 217 -14.93 12.67 15.67
N ASP A 218 -14.74 13.86 15.11
CA ASP A 218 -15.85 14.76 14.78
C ASP A 218 -16.80 14.12 13.76
N VAL A 219 -16.27 13.65 12.64
CA VAL A 219 -17.02 12.93 11.60
C VAL A 219 -17.65 11.64 12.13
N TYR A 220 -16.95 10.92 13.01
CA TYR A 220 -17.50 9.74 13.67
C TYR A 220 -18.73 10.07 14.51
N THR A 221 -18.69 11.14 15.30
CA THR A 221 -19.85 11.54 16.11
C THR A 221 -21.03 11.99 15.24
N GLU A 222 -20.77 12.66 14.11
CA GLU A 222 -21.80 13.08 13.16
C GLU A 222 -22.53 11.88 12.55
N ILE A 223 -21.78 10.89 12.04
CA ILE A 223 -22.38 9.72 11.39
C ILE A 223 -23.08 8.83 12.41
N ARG A 224 -22.52 8.68 13.61
CA ARG A 224 -23.18 7.93 14.69
C ARG A 224 -24.51 8.54 15.11
N LYS A 225 -24.65 9.88 15.08
CA LYS A 225 -25.93 10.56 15.32
C LYS A 225 -26.94 10.28 14.20
N LYS A 226 -26.48 10.20 12.94
CA LYS A 226 -27.33 9.92 11.77
C LYS A 226 -27.78 8.45 11.68
N SER A 227 -26.98 7.49 12.15
CA SER A 227 -27.25 6.05 11.96
C SER A 227 -28.20 5.42 12.98
N GLY A 228 -28.57 6.11 14.07
CA GLY A 228 -29.38 5.53 15.15
C GLY A 228 -28.69 4.35 15.87
N GLN A 229 -29.30 3.78 16.91
CA GLN A 229 -28.77 2.57 17.55
C GLN A 229 -28.97 1.37 16.62
N SER A 230 -27.90 0.94 15.94
CA SER A 230 -27.93 -0.27 15.12
C SER A 230 -27.71 -1.52 15.98
N GLU A 231 -28.59 -2.51 15.84
CA GLU A 231 -28.49 -3.78 16.55
C GLU A 231 -27.22 -4.57 16.13
N PRO A 232 -26.59 -5.30 17.06
CA PRO A 232 -25.41 -6.08 16.77
C PRO A 232 -25.72 -7.35 15.96
N VAL A 233 -24.71 -7.85 15.23
CA VAL A 233 -24.81 -8.99 14.28
C VAL A 233 -25.47 -10.22 14.91
N TRP A 234 -25.14 -10.53 16.17
CA TRP A 234 -25.67 -11.72 16.84
C TRP A 234 -27.16 -11.61 17.17
N VAL A 235 -27.67 -10.40 17.41
CA VAL A 235 -29.10 -10.17 17.60
C VAL A 235 -29.84 -10.35 16.28
N THR A 236 -29.29 -9.82 15.18
CA THR A 236 -29.85 -10.04 13.84
C THR A 236 -29.80 -11.52 13.44
N ALA A 237 -28.70 -12.23 13.73
CA ALA A 237 -28.57 -13.66 13.46
C ALA A 237 -29.56 -14.49 14.29
N TYR A 238 -29.78 -14.13 15.55
CA TYR A 238 -30.79 -14.74 16.41
C TYR A 238 -32.20 -14.54 15.81
N HIS A 239 -32.54 -13.34 15.35
CA HIS A 239 -33.82 -13.06 14.69
C HIS A 239 -34.02 -13.78 13.35
N MET A 240 -32.96 -14.13 12.62
CA MET A 240 -33.08 -14.91 11.37
C MET A 240 -33.21 -16.42 11.62
N CYS A 241 -32.79 -16.91 12.79
CA CYS A 241 -32.87 -18.34 13.15
C CYS A 241 -34.18 -18.72 13.85
N GLN A 242 -35.04 -17.76 14.19
CA GLN A 242 -36.36 -17.95 14.79
C GLN A 242 -37.45 -17.93 13.71
#